data_AF-A0A932RJP1-F1
#
_entry.id   AF-A0A932RJP1-F1
#
_cell.length_a   1.000
_cell.length_b   1.000
_cell.length_c   1.000
_cell.angle_alpha   90.00
_cell.angle_beta   90.00
_cell.angle_gamma   90.00
#
_symmetry.space_group_name_H-M   'P 1'
#
loop_
_entity.id
_entity.type
_entity.pdbx_description
1 polymer ?
#
loop_
_entity_poly.entity_id
_entity_poly.type
_entity_poly.pdbx_seq_one_letter_code
_entity_poly.pdbx_strand_id
1 'polypeptide(L)'
;MRLEQCNLDVDQVVGAPVQRNDPDPIWVRDRDAGLLPDVAFGLYARAGFLSFGAAPPFLTDEKRFLFSYFSMLMNSLRESLVDADDDLSGFIDAHGRTYDPGKRAQGEAWDPDADDRARKHFRLFLLSLQSALDASADLTALFLTGLIPGLRLGRAQFSQVETWLQRPLPAPGLVVTPQRQFLERLYSEAGRLVCAEAPQRDWLALMRMLRNKAAHLGDNVFRYVSLHDNGGRFYTFVPRRWPFIWEEHMHLAGKAPADPQPVADLFRATLVQDDIVAFANGLRAQVTILLAAVVGVVDGAFVAFREFGTNAAALAELEGSSHTFEFRHWA
;
A
#
# COMPACT_ATOMS: atom_id res chain seq x y z
N MET A 1 23.07 12.90 22.53
CA MET A 1 23.64 11.57 22.81
C MET A 1 24.11 11.02 21.48
N ARG A 2 25.42 10.76 21.32
CA ARG A 2 26.02 10.22 20.10
C ARG A 2 26.38 8.73 20.29
N LEU A 3 26.51 7.95 19.21
CA LEU A 3 26.82 6.50 19.29
C LEU A 3 28.12 6.23 20.06
N GLU A 4 29.09 7.14 19.93
CA GLU A 4 30.39 7.11 20.62
C GLU A 4 30.27 7.33 22.14
N GLN A 5 29.10 7.75 22.61
CA GLN A 5 28.77 7.93 24.04
C GLN A 5 27.98 6.74 24.60
N CYS A 6 27.60 5.78 23.75
CA CYS A 6 26.94 4.54 24.16
C CYS A 6 28.00 3.51 24.57
N ASN A 7 27.68 2.66 25.54
CA ASN A 7 28.47 1.45 25.75
C ASN A 7 28.21 0.51 24.56
N LEU A 8 29.20 0.37 23.68
CA LEU A 8 29.14 -0.51 22.51
C LEU A 8 29.61 -1.94 22.82
N ASP A 9 30.22 -2.16 23.99
CA ASP A 9 30.47 -3.49 24.54
C ASP A 9 29.17 -4.00 25.18
N VAL A 10 28.31 -4.55 24.32
CA VAL A 10 27.00 -5.06 24.69
C VAL A 10 27.14 -6.53 25.13
N ASP A 11 27.24 -6.76 26.44
CA ASP A 11 27.31 -8.11 27.02
C ASP A 11 25.96 -8.86 26.98
N GLN A 12 24.84 -8.13 26.89
CA GLN A 12 23.49 -8.69 26.79
C GLN A 12 22.61 -7.85 25.86
N VAL A 13 21.96 -8.51 24.90
CA VAL A 13 20.91 -7.95 24.06
C VAL A 13 19.59 -8.53 24.51
N VAL A 14 18.66 -7.69 24.99
CA VAL A 14 17.25 -8.10 25.17
C VAL A 14 16.55 -7.88 23.84
N GLY A 15 16.19 -8.96 23.17
CA GLY A 15 15.50 -8.94 21.88
C GLY A 15 14.36 -9.95 21.84
N ALA A 16 13.54 -9.86 20.80
CA ALA A 16 12.54 -10.89 20.52
C ALA A 16 13.21 -12.26 20.31
N PRO A 17 12.51 -13.38 20.59
CA PRO A 17 13.08 -14.71 20.44
C PRO A 17 13.64 -14.91 19.04
N VAL A 18 14.91 -15.31 18.97
CA VAL A 18 15.62 -15.55 17.71
C VAL A 18 14.99 -16.75 16.97
N GLN A 19 14.50 -17.74 17.71
CA GLN A 19 13.72 -18.86 17.21
C GLN A 19 12.35 -18.90 17.88
N ARG A 20 11.31 -19.18 17.10
CA ARG A 20 9.93 -19.33 17.57
C ARG A 20 9.40 -20.69 17.12
N ASN A 21 8.71 -21.37 18.03
CA ASN A 21 7.96 -22.61 17.73
C ASN A 21 6.46 -22.35 17.55
N ASP A 22 6.02 -21.15 17.90
CA ASP A 22 4.63 -20.69 17.85
C ASP A 22 4.56 -19.31 17.20
N PRO A 23 3.41 -18.93 16.60
CA PRO A 23 3.25 -17.61 16.01
C PRO A 23 3.39 -16.51 17.07
N ASP A 24 3.98 -15.40 16.66
CA ASP A 24 4.06 -14.20 17.51
C ASP A 24 2.63 -13.69 17.82
N PRO A 25 2.29 -13.41 19.10
CA PRO A 25 0.95 -12.96 19.48
C PRO A 25 0.44 -11.78 18.66
N ILE A 26 1.34 -10.89 18.21
CA ILE A 26 0.94 -9.73 17.41
C ILE A 26 0.38 -10.15 16.03
N TRP A 27 0.99 -11.14 15.38
CA TRP A 27 0.52 -11.67 14.11
C TRP A 27 -0.83 -12.39 14.27
N VAL A 28 -1.02 -13.10 15.38
CA VAL A 28 -2.30 -13.77 15.70
C VAL A 28 -3.41 -12.73 15.89
N ARG A 29 -3.16 -11.70 16.70
CA ARG A 29 -4.09 -10.60 16.94
C ARG A 29 -4.49 -9.91 15.64
N ASP A 30 -3.52 -9.54 14.80
CA ASP A 30 -3.77 -8.78 13.57
C ASP A 30 -4.54 -9.63 12.54
N ARG A 31 -4.30 -10.94 12.48
CA ARG A 31 -5.11 -11.88 11.70
C ARG A 31 -6.54 -11.98 12.23
N ASP A 32 -6.69 -12.19 13.53
CA ASP A 32 -8.00 -12.40 14.16
C ASP A 32 -8.90 -11.15 14.08
N ALA A 33 -8.27 -9.96 14.02
CA ALA A 33 -8.94 -8.70 13.74
C ALA A 33 -9.28 -8.48 12.25
N GLY A 34 -8.90 -9.39 11.35
CA GLY A 34 -9.16 -9.27 9.91
C GLY A 34 -8.29 -8.24 9.19
N LEU A 35 -7.21 -7.76 9.83
CA LEU A 35 -6.33 -6.73 9.26
C LEU A 35 -5.44 -7.27 8.14
N LEU A 36 -5.11 -8.56 8.24
CA LEU A 36 -4.23 -9.28 7.32
C LEU A 36 -5.02 -10.27 6.47
N PRO A 37 -4.69 -10.42 5.17
CA PRO A 37 -5.13 -11.56 4.39
C PRO A 37 -4.68 -12.89 5.02
N ASP A 38 -5.54 -13.89 5.07
CA ASP A 38 -5.22 -15.23 5.61
C ASP A 38 -3.98 -15.85 4.94
N VAL A 39 -3.82 -15.62 3.64
CA VAL A 39 -2.66 -16.09 2.86
C VAL A 39 -1.34 -15.48 3.34
N ALA A 40 -1.35 -14.23 3.82
CA ALA A 40 -0.16 -13.59 4.37
C ALA A 40 0.22 -14.20 5.73
N PHE A 41 -0.77 -14.45 6.59
CA PHE A 41 -0.52 -15.19 7.84
C PHE A 41 -0.07 -16.63 7.56
N GLY A 42 -0.64 -17.30 6.57
CA GLY A 42 -0.24 -18.63 6.14
C GLY A 42 1.22 -18.69 5.68
N LEU A 43 1.66 -17.71 4.87
CA LEU A 43 3.04 -17.57 4.45
C LEU A 43 3.97 -17.33 5.64
N TYR A 44 3.59 -16.44 6.56
CA TYR A 44 4.30 -16.19 7.81
C TYR A 44 4.51 -17.49 8.63
N ALA A 45 3.46 -18.28 8.81
CA ALA A 45 3.53 -19.55 9.53
C ALA A 45 4.39 -20.58 8.80
N ARG A 46 4.23 -20.72 7.48
CA ARG A 46 5.04 -21.64 6.64
C ARG A 46 6.52 -21.28 6.62
N ALA A 47 6.86 -20.00 6.74
CA ALA A 47 8.23 -19.54 6.89
C ALA A 47 8.81 -19.76 8.29
N GLY A 48 8.20 -20.64 9.11
CA GLY A 48 8.66 -20.92 10.47
C GLY A 48 8.56 -19.69 11.37
N PHE A 49 7.50 -18.89 11.20
CA PHE A 49 7.25 -17.67 12.00
C PHE A 49 8.37 -16.62 11.89
N LEU A 50 9.06 -16.60 10.73
CA LEU A 50 10.23 -15.75 10.46
C LEU A 50 11.39 -16.00 11.44
N SER A 51 11.47 -17.23 11.96
CA SER A 51 12.51 -17.64 12.90
C SER A 51 13.87 -17.71 12.24
N PHE A 52 14.89 -17.32 12.97
CA PHE A 52 16.26 -17.46 12.54
C PHE A 52 16.62 -18.93 12.31
N GLY A 53 17.21 -19.21 11.14
CA GLY A 53 17.55 -20.56 10.72
C GLY A 53 16.39 -21.37 10.11
N ALA A 54 15.18 -20.81 10.04
CA ALA A 54 14.05 -21.43 9.34
C ALA A 54 14.06 -21.17 7.82
N ALA A 55 15.08 -20.50 7.30
CA ALA A 55 15.21 -20.18 5.89
C ALA A 55 15.23 -21.46 5.04
N PRO A 56 14.36 -21.58 4.01
CA PRO A 56 14.51 -22.64 3.04
C PRO A 56 15.79 -22.44 2.22
N PRO A 57 16.39 -23.50 1.66
CA PRO A 57 17.55 -23.42 0.75
C PRO A 57 17.50 -22.28 -0.27
N PHE A 58 16.35 -22.04 -0.90
CA PHE A 58 16.17 -20.96 -1.88
C PHE A 58 16.42 -19.55 -1.35
N LEU A 59 16.15 -19.32 -0.05
CA LEU A 59 16.36 -18.06 0.66
C LEU A 59 17.59 -18.11 1.59
N THR A 60 18.40 -19.15 1.49
CA THR A 60 19.58 -19.32 2.34
C THR A 60 20.81 -18.81 1.60
N ASP A 61 21.49 -17.83 2.19
CA ASP A 61 22.80 -17.34 1.74
C ASP A 61 23.77 -17.27 2.94
N GLU A 62 25.07 -17.17 2.68
CA GLU A 62 26.12 -17.19 3.72
C GLU A 62 25.93 -16.09 4.77
N LYS A 63 25.43 -14.92 4.35
CA LYS A 63 25.21 -13.75 5.21
C LYS A 63 23.77 -13.65 5.73
N ARG A 64 22.89 -14.56 5.30
CA ARG A 64 21.46 -14.61 5.62
C ARG A 64 20.66 -13.37 5.17
N PHE A 65 21.12 -12.67 4.15
CA PHE A 65 20.46 -11.47 3.64
C PHE A 65 19.09 -11.74 3.05
N LEU A 66 18.92 -12.82 2.26
CA LEU A 66 17.67 -13.08 1.56
C LEU A 66 16.52 -13.36 2.53
N PHE A 67 16.71 -14.26 3.50
CA PHE A 67 15.67 -14.57 4.46
C PHE A 67 15.41 -13.44 5.46
N SER A 68 16.45 -12.69 5.84
CA SER A 68 16.28 -11.51 6.70
C SER A 68 15.49 -10.42 5.97
N TYR A 69 15.79 -10.18 4.70
CA TYR A 69 15.05 -9.24 3.86
C TYR A 69 13.61 -9.69 3.64
N PHE A 70 13.37 -10.97 3.33
CA PHE A 70 12.03 -11.56 3.29
C PHE A 70 11.25 -11.33 4.59
N SER A 71 11.88 -11.57 5.74
CA SER A 71 11.26 -11.36 7.05
C SER A 71 10.92 -9.88 7.29
N MET A 72 11.81 -8.98 6.88
CA MET A 72 11.58 -7.53 6.93
C MET A 72 10.38 -7.15 6.04
N LEU A 73 10.29 -7.67 4.82
CA LEU A 73 9.17 -7.40 3.91
C LEU A 73 7.85 -7.92 4.47
N MET A 74 7.83 -9.12 5.07
CA MET A 74 6.63 -9.66 5.70
C MET A 74 6.16 -8.80 6.88
N ASN A 75 7.07 -8.34 7.74
CA ASN A 75 6.73 -7.42 8.82
C ASN A 75 6.30 -6.05 8.31
N SER A 76 6.97 -5.51 7.29
CA SER A 76 6.62 -4.23 6.66
C SER A 76 5.23 -4.28 6.02
N LEU A 77 4.88 -5.38 5.35
CA LEU A 77 3.54 -5.61 4.79
C LEU A 77 2.48 -5.62 5.91
N ARG A 78 2.73 -6.35 7.00
CA ARG A 78 1.83 -6.40 8.17
C ARG A 78 1.64 -5.02 8.78
N GLU A 79 2.73 -4.36 9.13
CA GLU A 79 2.71 -3.05 9.79
C GLU A 79 2.00 -2.01 8.92
N SER A 80 2.30 -1.99 7.62
CA SER A 80 1.62 -1.08 6.68
C SER A 80 0.10 -1.32 6.62
N LEU A 81 -0.38 -2.55 6.79
CA LEU A 81 -1.82 -2.87 6.80
C LEU A 81 -2.49 -2.52 8.13
N VAL A 82 -1.77 -2.64 9.24
CA VAL A 82 -2.22 -2.21 10.57
C VAL A 82 -2.29 -0.69 10.62
N ASP A 83 -1.22 -0.01 10.23
CA ASP A 83 -1.16 1.46 10.16
C ASP A 83 -2.27 2.02 9.27
N ALA A 84 -2.53 1.38 8.11
CA ALA A 84 -3.64 1.78 7.24
C ALA A 84 -5.01 1.64 7.91
N ASP A 85 -5.22 0.64 8.76
CA ASP A 85 -6.48 0.46 9.48
C ASP A 85 -6.65 1.47 10.63
N ASP A 86 -5.58 1.69 11.40
CA ASP A 86 -5.53 2.69 12.46
C ASP A 86 -5.78 4.10 11.89
N ASP A 87 -5.15 4.44 10.76
CA ASP A 87 -5.35 5.72 10.08
C ASP A 87 -6.72 5.83 9.42
N LEU A 88 -7.29 4.75 8.89
CA LEU A 88 -8.66 4.77 8.38
C LEU A 88 -9.65 5.05 9.52
N SER A 89 -9.49 4.36 10.66
CA SER A 89 -10.32 4.57 11.85
C SER A 89 -10.20 5.99 12.39
N GLY A 90 -8.96 6.50 12.50
CA GLY A 90 -8.69 7.88 12.90
C GLY A 90 -9.26 8.91 11.91
N PHE A 91 -9.20 8.63 10.61
CA PHE A 91 -9.83 9.46 9.58
C PHE A 91 -11.35 9.52 9.75
N ILE A 92 -12.02 8.38 9.92
CA ILE A 92 -13.48 8.32 10.06
C ILE A 92 -13.94 9.06 11.32
N ASP A 93 -13.30 8.84 12.46
CA ASP A 93 -13.63 9.53 13.71
C ASP A 93 -13.42 11.05 13.58
N ALA A 94 -12.27 11.48 13.06
CA ALA A 94 -12.00 12.90 12.87
C ALA A 94 -12.95 13.53 11.84
N HIS A 95 -13.20 12.88 10.71
CA HIS A 95 -14.13 13.36 9.68
C HIS A 95 -15.55 13.51 10.25
N GLY A 96 -16.00 12.56 11.08
CA GLY A 96 -17.28 12.63 11.78
C GLY A 96 -17.43 13.83 12.72
N ARG A 97 -16.34 14.50 13.12
CA ARG A 97 -16.34 15.69 14.00
C ARG A 97 -16.11 17.01 13.26
N THR A 98 -15.94 16.96 11.94
CA THR A 98 -15.79 18.16 11.09
C THR A 98 -17.07 18.99 11.05
N TYR A 99 -16.92 20.29 10.77
CA TYR A 99 -18.05 21.17 10.53
C TYR A 99 -18.78 20.80 9.23
N ASP A 100 -20.11 20.74 9.29
CA ASP A 100 -20.97 20.84 8.13
C ASP A 100 -22.20 21.71 8.43
N PRO A 101 -22.85 22.30 7.40
CA PRO A 101 -24.01 23.15 7.61
C PRO A 101 -25.20 22.43 8.28
N GLY A 102 -25.31 21.12 8.13
CA GLY A 102 -26.35 20.29 8.74
C GLY A 102 -26.19 20.22 10.26
N LYS A 103 -24.98 19.91 10.74
CA LYS A 103 -24.63 19.94 12.17
C LYS A 103 -24.92 21.30 12.79
N ARG A 104 -24.58 22.38 12.10
CA ARG A 104 -24.90 23.73 12.55
C ARG A 104 -26.41 23.96 12.68
N ALA A 105 -27.18 23.53 11.69
CA ALA A 105 -28.64 23.66 11.71
C ALA A 105 -29.29 22.82 12.82
N GLN A 106 -28.68 21.68 13.17
CA GLN A 106 -29.14 20.75 14.20
C GLN A 106 -28.59 21.08 15.61
N GLY A 107 -27.69 22.05 15.72
CA GLY A 107 -27.05 22.41 17.00
C GLY A 107 -26.04 21.37 17.51
N GLU A 108 -25.57 20.47 16.65
CA GLU A 108 -24.55 19.50 16.99
C GLU A 108 -23.20 20.17 17.21
N ALA A 109 -22.40 19.66 18.15
CA ALA A 109 -21.05 20.13 18.37
C ALA A 109 -20.10 19.62 17.27
N TRP A 110 -19.16 20.45 16.86
CA TRP A 110 -18.04 20.07 16.00
C TRP A 110 -16.73 20.55 16.60
N ASP A 111 -15.63 19.95 16.17
CA ASP A 111 -14.29 20.30 16.62
C ASP A 111 -13.57 21.12 15.53
N PRO A 112 -13.09 22.35 15.83
CA PRO A 112 -12.36 23.19 14.88
C PRO A 112 -11.11 22.53 14.26
N ASP A 113 -10.46 21.62 14.99
CA ASP A 113 -9.22 20.96 14.58
C ASP A 113 -9.48 19.60 13.92
N ALA A 114 -10.75 19.16 13.84
CA ALA A 114 -11.11 17.84 13.30
C ALA A 114 -10.71 17.67 11.83
N ASP A 115 -10.82 18.74 11.05
CA ASP A 115 -10.55 18.71 9.61
C ASP A 115 -9.05 18.50 9.32
N ASP A 116 -8.17 19.16 10.09
CA ASP A 116 -6.73 18.95 10.00
C ASP A 116 -6.33 17.52 10.41
N ARG A 117 -6.93 16.99 11.48
CA ARG A 117 -6.68 15.61 11.91
C ARG A 117 -7.18 14.59 10.89
N ALA A 118 -8.36 14.82 10.31
CA ALA A 118 -8.92 13.95 9.26
C ALA A 118 -8.00 13.92 8.05
N ARG A 119 -7.52 15.08 7.58
CA ARG A 119 -6.57 15.17 6.47
C ARG A 119 -5.26 14.43 6.75
N LYS A 120 -4.70 14.61 7.95
CA LYS A 120 -3.47 13.91 8.37
C LYS A 120 -3.66 12.40 8.31
N HIS A 121 -4.72 11.88 8.91
CA HIS A 121 -5.02 10.45 8.89
C HIS A 121 -5.26 9.93 7.48
N PHE A 122 -6.04 10.63 6.65
CA PHE A 122 -6.26 10.23 5.26
C PHE A 122 -4.97 10.18 4.43
N ARG A 123 -4.05 11.13 4.67
CA ARG A 123 -2.71 11.12 4.06
C ARG A 123 -1.89 9.90 4.49
N LEU A 124 -1.83 9.63 5.79
CA LEU A 124 -1.05 8.50 6.31
C LEU A 124 -1.64 7.17 5.84
N PHE A 125 -2.96 7.04 5.87
CA PHE A 125 -3.70 5.92 5.27
C PHE A 125 -3.25 5.61 3.83
N LEU A 126 -3.23 6.62 2.95
CA LEU A 126 -2.79 6.45 1.55
C LEU A 126 -1.31 6.05 1.42
N LEU A 127 -0.45 6.53 2.32
CA LEU A 127 0.97 6.17 2.36
C LEU A 127 1.14 4.71 2.81
N SER A 128 0.42 4.30 3.85
CA SER A 128 0.44 2.95 4.41
C SER A 128 -0.09 1.92 3.40
N LEU A 129 -1.17 2.22 2.68
CA LEU A 129 -1.65 1.36 1.58
C LEU A 129 -0.62 1.20 0.46
N GLN A 130 0.03 2.28 0.05
CA GLN A 130 1.06 2.22 -0.99
C GLN A 130 2.30 1.45 -0.50
N SER A 131 2.69 1.63 0.76
CA SER A 131 3.78 0.88 1.40
C SER A 131 3.51 -0.62 1.39
N ALA A 132 2.28 -1.05 1.71
CA ALA A 132 1.88 -2.45 1.64
C ALA A 132 2.00 -3.02 0.21
N LEU A 133 1.58 -2.26 -0.80
CA LEU A 133 1.73 -2.64 -2.21
C LEU A 133 3.20 -2.77 -2.61
N ASP A 134 4.05 -1.81 -2.23
CA ASP A 134 5.48 -1.83 -2.56
C ASP A 134 6.19 -2.99 -1.86
N ALA A 135 5.87 -3.29 -0.60
CA ALA A 135 6.37 -4.49 0.09
C ALA A 135 5.98 -5.79 -0.64
N SER A 136 4.75 -5.87 -1.17
CA SER A 136 4.32 -7.01 -1.99
C SER A 136 5.03 -7.11 -3.35
N ALA A 137 5.45 -5.97 -3.90
CA ALA A 137 6.24 -5.90 -5.12
C ALA A 137 7.66 -6.44 -4.88
N ASP A 138 8.27 -6.11 -3.75
CA ASP A 138 9.58 -6.67 -3.36
C ASP A 138 9.49 -8.17 -3.04
N LEU A 139 8.42 -8.62 -2.39
CA LEU A 139 8.16 -10.06 -2.22
C LEU A 139 8.05 -10.74 -3.60
N THR A 140 7.34 -10.13 -4.54
CA THR A 140 7.25 -10.65 -5.92
C THR A 140 8.62 -10.70 -6.59
N ALA A 141 9.43 -9.65 -6.48
CA ALA A 141 10.77 -9.58 -7.03
C ALA A 141 11.71 -10.66 -6.46
N LEU A 142 11.53 -11.03 -5.19
CA LEU A 142 12.32 -12.07 -4.54
C LEU A 142 12.06 -13.47 -5.12
N PHE A 143 10.80 -13.82 -5.41
CA PHE A 143 10.46 -15.15 -5.92
C PHE A 143 10.44 -15.24 -7.45
N LEU A 144 10.17 -14.13 -8.15
CA LEU A 144 10.10 -14.03 -9.60
C LEU A 144 11.22 -13.16 -10.16
N THR A 145 12.41 -13.25 -9.56
CA THR A 145 13.57 -12.40 -9.86
C THR A 145 13.89 -12.37 -11.36
N GLY A 146 13.98 -11.16 -11.90
CA GLY A 146 14.31 -10.92 -13.31
C GLY A 146 13.20 -11.28 -14.32
N LEU A 147 12.03 -11.76 -13.87
CA LEU A 147 10.94 -12.16 -14.78
C LEU A 147 9.97 -11.02 -15.12
N ILE A 148 9.85 -10.03 -14.24
CA ILE A 148 9.04 -8.82 -14.48
C ILE A 148 9.98 -7.68 -14.86
N PRO A 149 9.87 -7.13 -16.09
CA PRO A 149 10.78 -6.08 -16.55
C PRO A 149 10.77 -4.85 -15.63
N GLY A 150 11.96 -4.47 -15.15
CA GLY A 150 12.14 -3.30 -14.29
C GLY A 150 11.90 -3.55 -12.79
N LEU A 151 11.25 -4.65 -12.42
CA LEU A 151 11.06 -5.04 -11.03
C LEU A 151 12.35 -5.62 -10.47
N ARG A 152 12.98 -4.89 -9.55
CA ARG A 152 14.29 -5.23 -8.95
C ARG A 152 14.16 -5.34 -7.44
N LEU A 153 14.71 -6.42 -6.88
CA LEU A 153 14.69 -6.63 -5.43
C LEU A 153 15.47 -5.53 -4.70
N GLY A 154 14.93 -4.99 -3.61
CA GLY A 154 15.51 -3.88 -2.86
C GLY A 154 15.04 -2.50 -3.32
N ARG A 155 14.37 -2.43 -4.48
CA ARG A 155 13.90 -1.19 -5.12
C ARG A 155 12.56 -1.39 -5.83
N ALA A 156 11.85 -2.47 -5.52
CA ALA A 156 10.64 -2.82 -6.23
C ALA A 156 9.55 -1.79 -5.91
N GLN A 157 8.77 -1.44 -6.92
CA GLN A 157 7.59 -0.61 -6.74
C GLN A 157 6.41 -1.28 -7.44
N PHE A 158 5.24 -1.23 -6.80
CA PHE A 158 4.05 -1.86 -7.37
C PHE A 158 3.63 -1.24 -8.71
N SER A 159 4.01 0.02 -8.96
CA SER A 159 3.85 0.70 -10.26
C SER A 159 4.51 -0.05 -11.43
N GLN A 160 5.59 -0.78 -11.18
CA GLN A 160 6.27 -1.60 -12.18
C GLN A 160 5.46 -2.86 -12.50
N VAL A 161 4.86 -3.48 -11.48
CA VAL A 161 3.93 -4.63 -11.64
C VAL A 161 2.71 -4.19 -12.45
N GLU A 162 2.10 -3.06 -12.11
CA GLU A 162 0.97 -2.49 -12.86
C GLU A 162 1.34 -2.24 -14.34
N THR A 163 2.47 -1.58 -14.60
CA THR A 163 2.93 -1.29 -15.97
C THR A 163 3.11 -2.58 -16.78
N TRP A 164 3.59 -3.64 -16.12
CA TRP A 164 3.75 -4.95 -16.72
C TRP A 164 2.40 -5.63 -17.01
N LEU A 165 1.43 -5.55 -16.09
CA LEU A 165 0.08 -6.14 -16.27
C LEU A 165 -0.67 -5.54 -17.47
N GLN A 166 -0.38 -4.29 -17.84
CA GLN A 166 -0.99 -3.61 -19.00
C GLN A 166 -0.50 -4.16 -20.36
N ARG A 167 0.53 -5.02 -20.37
CA ARG A 167 1.11 -5.59 -21.60
C ARG A 167 0.74 -7.06 -21.69
N PRO A 168 0.46 -7.60 -22.89
CA PRO A 168 0.20 -9.03 -23.04
C PRO A 168 1.40 -9.84 -22.58
N LEU A 169 1.13 -10.95 -21.89
CA LEU A 169 2.18 -11.87 -21.47
C LEU A 169 2.86 -12.47 -22.73
N PRO A 170 4.21 -12.48 -22.82
CA PRO A 170 4.89 -13.09 -23.95
C PRO A 170 4.50 -14.57 -24.10
N ALA A 171 4.40 -15.08 -25.32
CA ALA A 171 4.15 -16.50 -25.55
C ALA A 171 5.22 -17.36 -24.83
N PRO A 172 4.84 -18.51 -24.26
CA PRO A 172 5.80 -19.39 -23.62
C PRO A 172 6.87 -19.83 -24.62
N GLY A 173 8.14 -19.77 -24.21
CA GLY A 173 9.24 -20.30 -25.00
C GLY A 173 9.27 -21.84 -25.00
N LEU A 174 10.21 -22.42 -25.75
CA LEU A 174 10.43 -23.88 -25.81
C LEU A 174 10.78 -24.51 -24.45
N VAL A 175 11.29 -23.72 -23.50
CA VAL A 175 11.61 -24.16 -22.14
C VAL A 175 10.73 -23.42 -21.16
N VAL A 176 9.91 -24.16 -20.40
CA VAL A 176 9.05 -23.61 -19.35
C VAL A 176 9.71 -23.86 -18.00
N THR A 177 10.06 -22.79 -17.28
CA THR A 177 10.61 -22.90 -15.92
C THR A 177 9.49 -23.03 -14.89
N PRO A 178 9.74 -23.62 -13.71
CA PRO A 178 8.77 -23.66 -12.61
C PRO A 178 8.32 -22.27 -12.13
N GLN A 179 9.07 -21.20 -12.43
CA GLN A 179 8.69 -19.82 -12.11
C GLN A 179 7.67 -19.26 -13.10
N ARG A 180 7.62 -19.80 -14.32
CA ARG A 180 6.72 -19.31 -15.37
C ARG A 180 5.24 -19.48 -14.99
N GLN A 181 4.87 -20.61 -14.40
CA GLN A 181 3.50 -20.83 -13.91
C GLN A 181 3.08 -19.81 -12.85
N PHE A 182 3.99 -19.37 -11.97
CA PHE A 182 3.69 -18.38 -10.96
C PHE A 182 3.61 -16.97 -11.56
N LEU A 183 4.45 -16.66 -12.53
CA LEU A 183 4.34 -15.43 -13.32
C LEU A 183 2.98 -15.33 -14.04
N GLU A 184 2.54 -16.42 -14.67
CA GLU A 184 1.22 -16.50 -15.34
C GLU A 184 0.06 -16.35 -14.37
N ARG A 185 0.13 -17.02 -13.20
CA ARG A 185 -0.85 -16.86 -12.13
C ARG A 185 -0.89 -15.43 -11.59
N LEU A 186 0.26 -14.82 -11.32
CA LEU A 186 0.33 -13.41 -10.89
C LEU A 186 -0.33 -12.50 -11.94
N TYR A 187 0.00 -12.70 -13.21
CA TYR A 187 -0.57 -11.92 -14.31
C TYR A 187 -2.09 -12.03 -14.34
N SER A 188 -2.62 -13.24 -14.20
CA SER A 188 -4.07 -13.47 -14.25
C SER A 188 -4.80 -12.94 -13.02
N GLU A 189 -4.29 -13.20 -11.81
CA GLU A 189 -4.98 -12.87 -10.56
C GLU A 189 -4.88 -11.37 -10.26
N ALA A 190 -3.66 -10.79 -10.32
CA ALA A 190 -3.48 -9.36 -10.11
C ALA A 190 -4.03 -8.53 -11.27
N GLY A 191 -3.92 -9.04 -12.51
CA GLY A 191 -4.41 -8.34 -13.70
C GLY A 191 -5.91 -8.05 -13.67
N ARG A 192 -6.73 -8.98 -13.18
CA ARG A 192 -8.19 -8.76 -13.04
C ARG A 192 -8.54 -7.62 -12.08
N LEU A 193 -7.71 -7.42 -11.05
CA LEU A 193 -7.96 -6.43 -9.99
C LEU A 193 -7.36 -5.06 -10.33
N VAL A 194 -6.20 -5.05 -11.00
CA VAL A 194 -5.51 -3.84 -11.42
C VAL A 194 -6.11 -3.28 -12.70
N CYS A 195 -6.40 -4.13 -13.69
CA CYS A 195 -7.00 -3.75 -14.97
C CYS A 195 -8.53 -3.92 -14.95
N ALA A 196 -9.16 -3.49 -13.85
CA ALA A 196 -10.60 -3.58 -13.68
C ALA A 196 -11.38 -2.81 -14.77
N GLU A 197 -12.62 -3.20 -15.02
CA GLU A 197 -13.51 -2.46 -15.91
C GLU A 197 -14.12 -1.24 -15.21
N ALA A 198 -14.84 -0.41 -15.98
CA ALA A 198 -15.60 0.69 -15.41
C ALA A 198 -16.63 0.17 -14.37
N PRO A 199 -16.88 0.89 -13.27
CA PRO A 199 -16.38 2.24 -12.94
C PRO A 199 -15.00 2.26 -12.24
N GLN A 200 -14.42 1.11 -11.91
CA GLN A 200 -13.23 1.02 -11.06
C GLN A 200 -11.90 1.09 -11.81
N ARG A 201 -11.90 1.13 -13.15
CA ARG A 201 -10.71 1.10 -14.01
C ARG A 201 -9.50 1.88 -13.50
N ASP A 202 -9.70 3.09 -12.96
CA ASP A 202 -8.61 4.01 -12.61
C ASP A 202 -8.35 4.10 -11.09
N TRP A 203 -8.87 3.18 -10.28
CA TRP A 203 -8.79 3.25 -8.81
C TRP A 203 -7.35 3.38 -8.28
N LEU A 204 -6.41 2.60 -8.83
CA LEU A 204 -5.01 2.58 -8.40
C LEU A 204 -4.25 3.82 -8.86
N ALA A 205 -4.56 4.33 -10.05
CA ALA A 205 -4.03 5.60 -10.55
C ALA A 205 -4.53 6.77 -9.70
N LEU A 206 -5.82 6.78 -9.35
CA LEU A 206 -6.43 7.77 -8.46
C LEU A 206 -5.79 7.72 -7.07
N MET A 207 -5.68 6.56 -6.43
CA MET A 207 -5.03 6.40 -5.13
C MET A 207 -3.62 7.01 -5.12
N ARG A 208 -2.79 6.68 -6.13
CA ARG A 208 -1.42 7.21 -6.21
C ARG A 208 -1.39 8.71 -6.48
N MET A 209 -2.31 9.22 -7.30
CA MET A 209 -2.45 10.66 -7.51
C MET A 209 -2.73 11.35 -6.18
N LEU A 210 -3.72 10.87 -5.41
CA LEU A 210 -4.05 11.42 -4.09
C LEU A 210 -2.84 11.32 -3.13
N ARG A 211 -2.20 10.15 -3.04
CA ARG A 211 -1.00 9.92 -2.21
C ARG A 211 0.12 10.90 -2.54
N ASN A 212 0.46 11.06 -3.81
CA ASN A 212 1.52 11.96 -4.25
C ASN A 212 1.19 13.42 -3.91
N LYS A 213 -0.06 13.82 -4.10
CA LYS A 213 -0.48 15.19 -3.78
C LYS A 213 -0.46 15.45 -2.27
N ALA A 214 -0.96 14.53 -1.46
CA ALA A 214 -0.89 14.62 0.00
C ALA A 214 0.56 14.65 0.51
N ALA A 215 1.44 13.83 -0.08
CA ALA A 215 2.84 13.75 0.34
C ALA A 215 3.63 15.03 0.04
N HIS A 216 3.38 15.69 -1.10
CA HIS A 216 4.21 16.80 -1.57
C HIS A 216 3.64 18.19 -1.29
N LEU A 217 2.32 18.35 -1.25
CA LEU A 217 1.68 19.66 -1.14
C LEU A 217 1.03 19.90 0.23
N GLY A 218 1.09 18.90 1.14
CA GLY A 218 0.57 18.98 2.49
C GLY A 218 -0.94 18.72 2.58
N ASP A 219 -1.57 19.29 3.60
CA ASP A 219 -2.94 18.89 3.99
C ASP A 219 -4.00 19.68 3.19
N ASN A 220 -3.76 20.95 2.83
CA ASN A 220 -4.72 21.84 2.15
C ASN A 220 -4.93 21.57 0.64
N VAL A 221 -4.64 20.35 0.17
CA VAL A 221 -4.47 20.05 -1.25
C VAL A 221 -5.73 19.50 -1.89
N PHE A 222 -6.61 18.91 -1.08
CA PHE A 222 -7.87 18.35 -1.54
C PHE A 222 -8.98 19.39 -1.36
N ARG A 223 -9.44 19.95 -2.47
CA ARG A 223 -10.70 20.72 -2.48
C ARG A 223 -11.86 19.75 -2.57
N TYR A 224 -12.34 19.34 -1.39
CA TYR A 224 -13.51 18.48 -1.28
C TYR A 224 -14.78 19.19 -1.73
N VAL A 225 -15.77 18.40 -2.11
CA VAL A 225 -17.10 18.91 -2.47
C VAL A 225 -18.11 18.32 -1.50
N SER A 226 -18.84 19.19 -0.82
CA SER A 226 -19.89 18.76 0.11
C SER A 226 -21.26 18.92 -0.55
N LEU A 227 -22.00 17.82 -0.65
CA LEU A 227 -23.36 17.76 -1.16
C LEU A 227 -24.27 17.23 -0.06
N HIS A 228 -25.55 17.60 -0.06
CA HIS A 228 -26.51 17.06 0.88
C HIS A 228 -27.60 16.27 0.17
N ASP A 229 -28.16 15.28 0.86
CA ASP A 229 -29.35 14.58 0.40
C ASP A 229 -30.64 15.36 0.71
N ASN A 230 -31.79 14.77 0.36
CA ASN A 230 -33.11 15.35 0.64
C ASN A 230 -33.44 15.39 2.15
N GLY A 231 -32.72 14.62 2.98
CA GLY A 231 -32.82 14.63 4.43
C GLY A 231 -31.94 15.68 5.10
N GLY A 232 -31.15 16.44 4.32
CA GLY A 232 -30.22 17.43 4.84
C GLY A 232 -28.92 16.84 5.40
N ARG A 233 -28.65 15.56 5.15
CA ARG A 233 -27.38 14.93 5.53
C ARG A 233 -26.31 15.27 4.51
N PHE A 234 -25.17 15.76 4.98
CA PHE A 234 -24.03 16.13 4.15
C PHE A 234 -23.08 14.95 3.91
N TYR A 235 -22.51 14.93 2.70
CA TYR A 235 -21.55 13.94 2.20
C TYR A 235 -20.40 14.68 1.51
N THR A 236 -19.18 14.19 1.72
CA THR A 236 -17.96 14.81 1.21
C THR A 236 -17.40 13.96 0.08
N PHE A 237 -17.12 14.55 -1.08
CA PHE A 237 -16.65 13.84 -2.27
C PHE A 237 -15.24 14.29 -2.67
N VAL A 238 -14.43 13.33 -3.11
CA VAL A 238 -13.07 13.56 -3.60
C VAL A 238 -13.11 13.77 -5.12
N PRO A 239 -12.35 14.75 -5.65
CA PRO A 239 -12.20 14.90 -7.08
C PRO A 239 -11.41 13.76 -7.74
N ARG A 240 -11.86 13.31 -8.91
CA ARG A 240 -11.15 12.31 -9.75
C ARG A 240 -10.07 12.93 -10.66
N ARG A 241 -9.97 14.26 -10.68
CA ARG A 241 -9.01 15.05 -11.47
C ARG A 241 -8.35 16.11 -10.58
N TRP A 242 -7.09 16.47 -10.84
CA TRP A 242 -6.34 17.47 -10.08
C TRP A 242 -5.48 18.32 -11.04
N PRO A 243 -5.22 19.61 -10.77
CA PRO A 243 -5.67 20.44 -9.64
C PRO A 243 -6.96 21.24 -9.90
N PHE A 244 -7.33 21.44 -11.16
CA PHE A 244 -8.15 22.58 -11.57
C PHE A 244 -9.59 22.21 -11.99
N ILE A 245 -10.34 21.45 -11.20
CA ILE A 245 -11.76 21.23 -11.54
C ILE A 245 -12.54 22.54 -11.43
N TRP A 246 -12.33 23.27 -10.35
CA TRP A 246 -13.15 24.43 -10.05
C TRP A 246 -12.69 25.67 -10.78
N GLU A 247 -11.39 25.90 -10.85
CA GLU A 247 -10.81 27.03 -11.55
C GLU A 247 -11.11 27.01 -13.06
N GLU A 248 -11.35 25.82 -13.64
CA GLU A 248 -11.80 25.66 -15.04
C GLU A 248 -13.26 26.05 -15.26
N HIS A 249 -14.12 25.97 -14.23
CA HIS A 249 -15.57 26.10 -14.37
C HIS A 249 -16.21 27.22 -13.52
N MET A 250 -15.51 27.73 -12.51
CA MET A 250 -15.96 28.81 -11.64
C MET A 250 -15.36 30.13 -12.11
N HIS A 251 -16.23 31.08 -12.44
CA HIS A 251 -15.84 32.45 -12.79
C HIS A 251 -16.49 33.46 -11.85
N LEU A 252 -15.84 34.61 -11.69
CA LEU A 252 -16.42 35.76 -11.00
C LEU A 252 -17.74 36.16 -11.67
N ALA A 253 -18.68 36.64 -10.86
CA ALA A 253 -19.98 37.10 -11.32
C ALA A 253 -19.85 38.06 -12.52
N GLY A 254 -20.60 37.79 -13.60
CA GLY A 254 -20.58 38.59 -14.83
C GLY A 254 -19.66 38.06 -15.95
N LYS A 255 -18.88 36.99 -15.71
CA LYS A 255 -18.16 36.27 -16.77
C LYS A 255 -18.81 34.92 -17.04
N ALA A 256 -19.21 34.68 -18.29
CA ALA A 256 -19.73 33.39 -18.71
C ALA A 256 -18.60 32.35 -18.78
N PRO A 257 -18.82 31.11 -18.34
CA PRO A 257 -17.86 30.03 -18.52
C PRO A 257 -17.59 29.75 -20.00
N ALA A 258 -16.37 29.29 -20.28
CA ALA A 258 -15.96 28.90 -21.63
C ALA A 258 -16.78 27.71 -22.17
N ASP A 259 -17.22 26.80 -21.29
CA ASP A 259 -18.12 25.69 -21.59
C ASP A 259 -19.21 25.59 -20.50
N PRO A 260 -20.43 26.08 -20.73
CA PRO A 260 -21.51 26.05 -19.76
C PRO A 260 -22.13 24.64 -19.68
N GLN A 261 -21.49 23.75 -18.91
CA GLN A 261 -22.13 22.49 -18.52
C GLN A 261 -23.05 22.70 -17.30
N PRO A 262 -24.19 21.99 -17.21
CA PRO A 262 -24.97 21.96 -15.98
C PRO A 262 -24.10 21.48 -14.81
N VAL A 263 -24.14 22.19 -13.68
CA VAL A 263 -23.31 21.90 -12.48
C VAL A 263 -23.46 20.44 -12.02
N ALA A 264 -24.66 19.87 -12.14
CA ALA A 264 -24.92 18.48 -11.78
C ALA A 264 -24.14 17.48 -12.67
N ASP A 265 -24.05 17.75 -13.97
CA ASP A 265 -23.29 16.90 -14.90
C ASP A 265 -21.79 17.06 -14.68
N LEU A 266 -21.35 18.27 -14.35
CA LEU A 266 -19.96 18.52 -13.93
C LEU A 266 -19.58 17.66 -12.72
N PHE A 267 -20.42 17.61 -11.67
CA PHE A 267 -20.13 16.81 -10.46
C PHE A 267 -20.02 15.32 -10.78
N ARG A 268 -20.98 14.79 -11.55
CA ARG A 268 -20.94 13.39 -12.02
C ARG A 268 -19.68 13.09 -12.84
N ALA A 269 -19.21 14.07 -13.62
CA ALA A 269 -18.05 13.94 -14.48
C ALA A 269 -16.71 14.25 -13.78
N THR A 270 -16.68 14.70 -12.53
CA THR A 270 -15.43 15.15 -11.88
C THR A 270 -15.21 14.61 -10.47
N LEU A 271 -16.24 14.07 -9.83
CA LEU A 271 -16.13 13.49 -8.49
C LEU A 271 -16.07 11.97 -8.54
N VAL A 272 -15.43 11.40 -7.52
CA VAL A 272 -15.65 10.00 -7.16
C VAL A 272 -17.13 9.82 -6.82
N GLN A 273 -17.70 8.70 -7.23
CA GLN A 273 -19.13 8.42 -7.05
C GLN A 273 -19.48 8.20 -5.57
N ASP A 274 -18.58 7.57 -4.83
CA ASP A 274 -18.70 7.33 -3.40
C ASP A 274 -18.25 8.56 -2.59
N ASP A 275 -18.88 8.79 -1.44
CA ASP A 275 -18.37 9.76 -0.48
C ASP A 275 -16.99 9.31 0.03
N ILE A 276 -16.22 10.23 0.61
CA ILE A 276 -14.83 9.99 1.00
C ILE A 276 -14.67 8.87 2.03
N VAL A 277 -15.64 8.66 2.92
CA VAL A 277 -15.60 7.57 3.91
C VAL A 277 -15.87 6.24 3.21
N ALA A 278 -16.89 6.16 2.37
CA ALA A 278 -17.17 4.97 1.57
C ALA A 278 -16.00 4.63 0.62
N PHE A 279 -15.42 5.64 -0.04
CA PHE A 279 -14.23 5.52 -0.87
C PHE A 279 -13.03 4.98 -0.09
N ALA A 280 -12.74 5.54 1.09
CA ALA A 280 -11.60 5.10 1.90
C ALA A 280 -11.74 3.63 2.35
N ASN A 281 -12.93 3.23 2.81
CA ASN A 281 -13.23 1.83 3.15
C ASN A 281 -13.10 0.92 1.93
N GLY A 282 -13.68 1.31 0.80
CA GLY A 282 -13.61 0.56 -0.45
C GLY A 282 -12.17 0.38 -0.93
N LEU A 283 -11.36 1.44 -0.82
CA LEU A 283 -9.95 1.43 -1.19
C LEU A 283 -9.14 0.49 -0.29
N ARG A 284 -9.35 0.52 1.03
CA ARG A 284 -8.71 -0.44 1.96
C ARG A 284 -9.05 -1.87 1.57
N ALA A 285 -10.33 -2.18 1.36
CA ALA A 285 -10.78 -3.51 0.97
C ALA A 285 -10.16 -3.94 -0.37
N GLN A 286 -10.14 -3.06 -1.37
CA GLN A 286 -9.61 -3.36 -2.70
C GLN A 286 -8.11 -3.65 -2.68
N VAL A 287 -7.31 -2.86 -1.95
CA VAL A 287 -5.89 -3.12 -1.74
C VAL A 287 -5.69 -4.46 -1.01
N THR A 288 -6.52 -4.77 -0.02
CA THR A 288 -6.44 -6.05 0.72
C THR A 288 -6.66 -7.26 -0.19
N ILE A 289 -7.67 -7.19 -1.07
CA ILE A 289 -7.97 -8.25 -2.04
C ILE A 289 -6.80 -8.41 -3.02
N LEU A 290 -6.23 -7.30 -3.50
CA LEU A 290 -5.06 -7.33 -4.39
C LEU A 290 -3.84 -7.95 -3.70
N LEU A 291 -3.56 -7.56 -2.46
CA LEU A 291 -2.48 -8.14 -1.68
C LEU A 291 -2.69 -9.63 -1.43
N ALA A 292 -3.93 -10.06 -1.15
CA ALA A 292 -4.25 -11.48 -1.02
C ALA A 292 -3.94 -12.25 -2.31
N ALA A 293 -4.30 -11.70 -3.48
CA ALA A 293 -3.99 -12.31 -4.77
C ALA A 293 -2.47 -12.41 -5.02
N VAL A 294 -1.73 -11.33 -4.80
CA VAL A 294 -0.27 -11.28 -5.01
C VAL A 294 0.46 -12.18 -4.02
N VAL A 295 0.18 -12.05 -2.73
CA VAL A 295 0.80 -12.85 -1.67
C VAL A 295 0.42 -14.32 -1.81
N GLY A 296 -0.79 -14.66 -2.26
CA GLY A 296 -1.16 -16.04 -2.55
C GLY A 296 -0.31 -16.68 -3.66
N VAL A 297 0.15 -15.91 -4.65
CA VAL A 297 1.09 -16.39 -5.67
C VAL A 297 2.50 -16.55 -5.09
N VAL A 298 2.96 -15.55 -4.32
CA VAL A 298 4.25 -15.60 -3.61
C VAL A 298 4.31 -16.80 -2.67
N ASP A 299 3.24 -17.08 -1.95
CA ASP A 299 3.13 -18.21 -1.04
C ASP A 299 3.21 -19.55 -1.77
N GLY A 300 2.51 -19.69 -2.90
CA GLY A 300 2.66 -20.85 -3.76
C GLY A 300 4.10 -21.03 -4.26
N ALA A 301 4.76 -19.93 -4.63
CA ALA A 301 6.15 -19.93 -5.06
C ALA A 301 7.11 -20.31 -3.91
N PHE A 302 6.86 -19.82 -2.68
CA PHE A 302 7.61 -20.19 -1.49
C PHE A 302 7.59 -21.71 -1.26
N VAL A 303 6.41 -22.32 -1.34
CA VAL A 303 6.25 -23.78 -1.20
C VAL A 303 6.94 -24.53 -2.33
N ALA A 304 6.81 -24.08 -3.58
CA ALA A 304 7.38 -24.77 -4.73
C ALA A 304 8.91 -24.67 -4.81
N PHE A 305 9.48 -23.54 -4.36
CA PHE A 305 10.92 -23.30 -4.45
C PHE A 305 11.67 -23.68 -3.18
N ARG A 306 11.00 -24.17 -2.13
CA ARG A 306 11.65 -24.47 -0.84
C ARG A 306 12.90 -25.34 -0.96
N GLU A 307 12.91 -26.33 -1.87
CA GLU A 307 14.04 -27.25 -2.08
C GLU A 307 14.98 -26.80 -3.20
N PHE A 308 14.75 -25.64 -3.82
CA PHE A 308 15.63 -25.11 -4.84
C PHE A 308 16.92 -24.60 -4.18
N GLY A 309 18.04 -24.63 -4.91
CA GLY A 309 19.25 -23.97 -4.46
C GLY A 309 19.05 -22.47 -4.25
N THR A 310 19.98 -21.83 -3.55
CA THR A 310 19.98 -20.40 -3.24
C THR A 310 19.66 -19.55 -4.47
N ASN A 311 18.76 -18.57 -4.31
CA ASN A 311 18.46 -17.58 -5.35
C ASN A 311 19.60 -16.56 -5.49
N ALA A 312 20.70 -16.98 -6.14
CA ALA A 312 21.88 -16.15 -6.34
C ALA A 312 21.59 -14.86 -7.14
N ALA A 313 20.60 -14.90 -8.04
CA ALA A 313 20.19 -13.71 -8.80
C ALA A 313 19.53 -12.66 -7.89
N ALA A 314 18.62 -13.07 -7.01
CA ALA A 314 18.02 -12.17 -6.03
C ALA A 314 19.08 -11.59 -5.07
N LEU A 315 20.02 -12.43 -4.63
CA LEU A 315 21.09 -11.99 -3.73
C LEU A 315 21.94 -10.90 -4.40
N ALA A 316 22.32 -11.10 -5.67
CA ALA A 316 23.07 -10.11 -6.44
C ALA A 316 22.30 -8.80 -6.64
N GLU A 317 20.99 -8.85 -6.89
CA GLU A 317 20.16 -7.64 -6.99
C GLU A 317 20.05 -6.89 -5.65
N LEU A 318 19.88 -7.61 -4.54
CA LEU A 318 19.77 -7.03 -3.21
C LEU A 318 21.10 -6.39 -2.78
N GLU A 319 22.22 -7.09 -2.96
CA GLU A 319 23.56 -6.55 -2.69
C GLU A 319 23.86 -5.34 -3.58
N GLY A 320 23.51 -5.38 -4.87
CA GLY A 320 23.66 -4.25 -5.79
C GLY A 320 22.76 -3.05 -5.47
N SER A 321 21.67 -3.27 -4.71
CA SER A 321 20.79 -2.20 -4.25
C SER A 321 21.27 -1.54 -2.96
N SER A 322 22.17 -2.19 -2.22
CA SER A 322 22.73 -1.67 -0.97
C SER A 322 23.69 -0.50 -1.21
N HIS A 323 23.66 0.49 -0.32
CA HIS A 323 24.56 1.65 -0.36
C HIS A 323 24.99 2.01 1.06
N THR A 324 26.29 2.12 1.28
CA THR A 324 26.83 2.64 2.55
C THR A 324 26.87 4.16 2.47
N PHE A 325 26.25 4.84 3.42
CA PHE A 325 26.31 6.29 3.53
C PHE A 325 27.44 6.70 4.47
N GLU A 326 28.33 7.58 4.01
CA GLU A 326 29.32 8.21 4.87
C GLU A 326 28.68 9.43 5.57
N PHE A 327 28.54 9.35 6.89
CA PHE A 327 28.13 10.49 7.68
C PHE A 327 29.37 11.22 8.20
N ARG A 328 29.47 12.53 7.94
CA ARG A 328 30.48 13.36 8.60
C ARG A 328 30.10 13.50 10.08
N HIS A 329 31.01 13.19 10.99
CA HIS A 329 30.84 13.54 12.39
C HIS A 329 30.99 15.07 12.50
N TRP A 330 29.92 15.77 12.87
CA TRP A 330 30.00 17.20 13.15
C TRP A 330 30.74 17.31 14.49
N ALA A 331 31.95 17.90 14.46
CA ALA A 331 32.80 18.06 15.64
C ALA A 331 32.03 18.74 16.77
#